data_AF-A0A151WLF2-F1
#
_entry.id   AF-A0A151WLF2-F1
#
_cell.length_a   1.000
_cell.length_b   1.000
_cell.length_c   1.000
_cell.angle_alpha   90.00
_cell.angle_beta   90.00
_cell.angle_gamma   90.00
#
_symmetry.space_group_name_H-M   'P 1'
#
loop_
_entity.id
_entity.type
_entity.pdbx_description
1 polymer ?
#
loop_
_entity_poly.entity_id
_entity_poly.type
_entity_poly.pdbx_seq_one_letter_code
_entity_poly.pdbx_strand_id
1 'polypeptide(L)'
;MDTRSKKTANDPSTEAHDAKAREFELQQIERALQERERRMKQHEIANEQRATAMEHDRRNLDRERDQMISKVSELEIREKEIEKRWQDFETTRLEDSASNIPRETKQSRNFTSHSVRSNNSYDEIPSPKVSITHFHFCASGSLEVVDKEATDSVPHFDGYNIPLAQFTRACRRERDIIPASGERNLTKLLINKLSRRAYYVTGVTFRTLVSVPPDGP
;
A
#
# COMPACT_ATOMS: atom_id res chain seq x y z
N MET A 1 1.74 -49.30 -73.68
CA MET A 1 2.86 -49.84 -72.88
C MET A 1 2.32 -50.12 -71.50
N ASP A 2 1.93 -51.36 -71.25
CA ASP A 2 1.28 -51.77 -70.00
C ASP A 2 2.33 -52.21 -68.97
N THR A 3 2.43 -51.50 -67.85
CA THR A 3 3.25 -51.91 -66.72
C THR A 3 2.51 -52.94 -65.88
N ARG A 4 2.89 -54.20 -66.08
CA ARG A 4 2.43 -55.40 -65.36
C ARG A 4 2.88 -55.36 -63.90
N SER A 5 1.98 -55.03 -62.98
CA SER A 5 2.20 -55.18 -61.54
C SER A 5 2.36 -56.67 -61.17
N LYS A 6 3.57 -57.04 -60.76
CA LYS A 6 3.94 -58.38 -60.29
C LYS A 6 3.42 -58.55 -58.87
N LYS A 7 2.31 -59.28 -58.72
CA LYS A 7 1.74 -59.69 -57.42
C LYS A 7 2.71 -60.67 -56.75
N THR A 8 3.43 -60.22 -55.74
CA THR A 8 4.21 -61.07 -54.84
C THR A 8 3.25 -61.89 -53.98
N ALA A 9 3.36 -63.22 -54.07
CA ALA A 9 2.71 -64.12 -53.13
C ALA A 9 3.44 -63.98 -51.79
N ASN A 10 2.75 -63.45 -50.79
CA ASN A 10 3.22 -63.45 -49.40
C ASN A 10 3.09 -64.88 -48.84
N ASP A 11 4.17 -65.39 -48.25
CA ASP A 11 4.15 -66.63 -47.49
C ASP A 11 3.36 -66.41 -46.17
N PRO A 12 2.42 -67.30 -45.82
CA PRO A 12 1.59 -67.16 -44.61
C PRO A 12 2.40 -67.24 -43.31
N SER A 13 3.63 -67.76 -43.34
CA SER A 13 4.52 -67.86 -42.18
C SER A 13 5.09 -66.51 -41.74
N THR A 14 5.38 -65.59 -42.66
CA THR A 14 5.90 -64.26 -42.35
C THR A 14 4.80 -63.36 -41.77
N GLU A 15 3.57 -63.48 -42.26
CA GLU A 15 2.43 -62.72 -41.74
C GLU A 15 2.09 -63.08 -40.28
N ALA A 16 2.29 -64.34 -39.88
CA ALA A 16 2.07 -64.78 -38.50
C ALA A 16 3.13 -64.23 -37.52
N HIS A 17 4.38 -64.05 -37.95
CA HIS A 17 5.42 -63.43 -37.12
C HIS A 17 5.19 -61.92 -36.99
N ASP A 18 4.80 -61.25 -38.07
CA ASP A 18 4.45 -59.83 -38.05
C ASP A 18 3.22 -59.54 -37.18
N ALA A 19 2.22 -60.43 -37.18
CA ALA A 19 1.06 -60.31 -36.31
C ALA A 19 1.44 -60.36 -34.82
N LYS A 20 2.33 -61.28 -34.43
CA LYS A 20 2.82 -61.41 -33.05
C LYS A 20 3.65 -60.21 -32.60
N ALA A 21 4.48 -59.65 -33.50
CA ALA A 21 5.25 -58.44 -33.21
C ALA A 21 4.32 -57.24 -32.94
N ARG A 22 3.28 -57.06 -33.77
CA ARG A 22 2.28 -56.01 -33.59
C ARG A 22 1.48 -56.17 -32.30
N GLU A 23 1.13 -57.40 -31.93
CA GLU A 23 0.44 -57.68 -30.66
C GLU A 23 1.29 -57.26 -29.46
N PHE A 24 2.60 -57.57 -29.49
CA PHE A 24 3.52 -57.16 -28.44
C PHE A 24 3.66 -55.62 -28.34
N GLU A 25 3.75 -54.93 -29.48
CA GLU A 25 3.77 -53.46 -29.50
C GLU A 25 2.49 -52.85 -28.93
N LEU A 26 1.32 -53.39 -29.28
CA LEU A 26 0.04 -52.94 -28.73
C LEU A 26 -0.04 -53.12 -27.22
N GLN A 27 0.43 -54.27 -26.70
CA GLN A 27 0.49 -54.49 -25.26
C GLN A 27 1.42 -53.50 -24.55
N GLN A 28 2.54 -53.12 -25.17
CA GLN A 28 3.43 -52.10 -24.59
C GLN A 28 2.77 -50.72 -24.55
N ILE A 29 2.07 -50.35 -25.63
CA ILE A 29 1.33 -49.09 -25.70
C ILE A 29 0.22 -49.06 -24.64
N GLU A 30 -0.53 -50.16 -24.48
CA GLU A 30 -1.60 -50.27 -23.49
C GLU A 30 -1.06 -50.07 -22.06
N ARG A 31 0.05 -50.74 -21.70
CA ARG A 31 0.69 -50.55 -20.39
C ARG A 31 1.17 -49.13 -20.19
N ALA A 32 1.75 -48.51 -21.23
CA ALA A 32 2.20 -47.12 -21.16
C ALA A 32 1.04 -46.14 -20.94
N LEU A 33 -0.11 -46.39 -21.58
CA LEU A 33 -1.33 -45.60 -21.40
C LEU A 33 -1.90 -45.77 -19.98
N GLN A 34 -1.98 -46.99 -19.48
CA GLN A 34 -2.45 -47.26 -18.11
C GLN A 34 -1.57 -46.57 -17.06
N GLU A 35 -0.25 -46.62 -17.21
CA GLU A 35 0.68 -45.95 -16.31
C GLU A 35 0.55 -44.41 -16.39
N ARG A 36 0.38 -43.86 -17.59
CA ARG A 36 0.13 -42.43 -17.78
C ARG A 36 -1.19 -42.00 -17.13
N GLU A 37 -2.25 -42.78 -17.28
CA GLU A 37 -3.55 -42.53 -16.65
C GLU A 37 -3.44 -42.57 -15.13
N ARG A 38 -2.72 -43.55 -14.57
CA ARG A 38 -2.46 -43.66 -13.14
C ARG A 38 -1.75 -42.41 -12.61
N ARG A 39 -0.72 -41.93 -13.30
CA ARG A 39 -0.01 -40.68 -12.92
C ARG A 39 -0.90 -39.46 -13.01
N MET A 40 -1.74 -39.38 -14.04
CA MET A 40 -2.69 -38.26 -14.20
C MET A 40 -3.70 -38.25 -13.05
N LYS A 41 -4.29 -39.39 -12.70
CA LYS A 41 -5.19 -39.53 -11.55
C LYS A 41 -4.52 -39.12 -10.23
N GLN A 42 -3.26 -39.52 -10.04
CA GLN A 42 -2.50 -39.08 -8.85
C GLN A 42 -2.31 -37.56 -8.80
N HIS A 43 -2.00 -36.94 -9.94
CA HIS A 43 -1.90 -35.49 -10.03
C HIS A 43 -3.23 -34.77 -9.80
N GLU A 44 -4.33 -35.33 -10.31
CA GLU A 44 -5.67 -34.81 -10.09
C GLU A 44 -6.03 -34.81 -8.60
N ILE A 45 -5.81 -35.95 -7.92
CA ILE A 45 -6.04 -36.07 -6.47
C ILE A 45 -5.16 -35.08 -5.69
N ALA A 46 -3.88 -34.95 -6.03
CA ALA A 46 -2.98 -34.01 -5.36
C ALA A 46 -3.42 -32.56 -5.56
N ASN A 47 -3.90 -32.21 -6.75
CA ASN A 47 -4.43 -30.87 -7.04
C ASN A 47 -5.74 -30.60 -6.30
N GLU A 48 -6.63 -31.58 -6.21
CA GLU A 48 -7.88 -31.47 -5.44
C GLU A 48 -7.60 -31.27 -3.94
N GLN A 49 -6.66 -32.03 -3.37
CA GLN A 49 -6.20 -31.85 -2.00
C GLN A 49 -5.61 -30.44 -1.77
N ARG A 50 -4.84 -29.93 -2.73
CA ARG A 50 -4.32 -28.57 -2.65
C ARG A 50 -5.43 -27.51 -2.73
N ALA A 51 -6.42 -27.72 -3.60
CA ALA A 51 -7.56 -26.81 -3.74
C ALA A 51 -8.40 -26.76 -2.46
N THR A 52 -8.68 -27.92 -1.85
CA THR A 52 -9.42 -28.00 -0.58
C THR A 52 -8.67 -27.35 0.58
N ALA A 53 -7.34 -27.50 0.65
CA ALA A 53 -6.52 -26.81 1.64
C ALA A 53 -6.58 -25.28 1.48
N MET A 54 -6.43 -24.78 0.25
CA MET A 54 -6.54 -23.33 -0.02
C MET A 54 -7.93 -22.77 0.30
N GLU A 55 -9.00 -23.52 0.02
CA GLU A 55 -10.36 -23.12 0.37
C GLU A 55 -10.59 -23.09 1.89
N HIS A 56 -9.98 -24.03 2.62
CA HIS A 56 -10.00 -24.02 4.08
C HIS A 56 -9.29 -22.78 4.65
N ASP A 57 -8.09 -22.47 4.15
CA ASP A 57 -7.34 -21.28 4.57
C ASP A 57 -8.08 -19.98 4.25
N ARG A 58 -8.72 -19.91 3.07
CA ARG A 58 -9.58 -18.78 2.68
C ARG A 58 -10.69 -18.56 3.70
N ARG A 59 -11.38 -19.63 4.11
CA ARG A 59 -12.45 -19.54 5.14
C ARG A 59 -11.91 -19.13 6.51
N ASN A 60 -10.70 -19.52 6.87
CA ASN A 60 -10.09 -19.09 8.13
C ASN A 60 -9.82 -17.58 8.11
N LEU A 61 -9.24 -17.07 7.03
CA LEU A 61 -9.00 -15.63 6.86
C LEU A 61 -10.31 -14.83 6.85
N ASP A 62 -11.36 -15.34 6.23
CA ASP A 62 -12.69 -14.71 6.26
C ASP A 62 -13.21 -14.59 7.71
N ARG A 63 -13.08 -15.65 8.52
CA ARG A 63 -13.48 -15.62 9.94
C ARG A 63 -12.63 -14.63 10.76
N GLU A 64 -11.33 -14.58 10.53
CA GLU A 64 -10.44 -13.61 11.21
C GLU A 64 -10.80 -12.17 10.84
N ARG A 65 -11.08 -11.92 9.56
CA ARG A 65 -11.54 -10.62 9.08
C ARG A 65 -12.84 -10.20 9.77
N ASP A 66 -13.82 -11.10 9.86
CA ASP A 66 -15.09 -10.81 10.52
C ASP A 66 -14.91 -10.53 12.02
N GLN A 67 -14.01 -11.27 12.68
CA GLN A 67 -13.64 -10.99 14.08
C GLN A 67 -13.02 -9.61 14.24
N MET A 68 -12.13 -9.19 13.33
CA MET A 68 -11.55 -7.85 13.36
C MET A 68 -12.61 -6.78 13.13
N ILE A 69 -13.52 -6.97 12.18
CA ILE A 69 -14.63 -6.05 11.92
C ILE A 69 -15.50 -5.89 13.17
N SER A 70 -15.83 -7.00 13.83
CA SER A 70 -16.60 -6.99 15.08
C SER A 70 -15.89 -6.20 16.18
N LYS A 71 -14.59 -6.45 16.40
CA LYS A 71 -13.78 -5.70 17.39
C LYS A 71 -13.67 -4.22 17.07
N VAL A 72 -13.51 -3.86 15.79
CA VAL A 72 -13.47 -2.46 15.36
C VAL A 72 -14.80 -1.78 15.64
N SER A 73 -15.92 -2.43 15.34
CA SER A 73 -17.25 -1.91 15.66
C SER A 73 -17.47 -1.75 17.16
N GLU A 74 -16.99 -2.68 17.98
CA GLU A 74 -17.08 -2.59 19.45
C GLU A 74 -16.28 -1.38 19.99
N LEU A 75 -15.05 -1.19 19.48
CA LEU A 75 -14.21 -0.04 19.85
C LEU A 75 -14.84 1.29 19.41
N GLU A 76 -15.43 1.35 18.22
CA GLU A 76 -16.12 2.54 17.74
C GLU A 76 -17.32 2.92 18.63
N ILE A 77 -18.09 1.93 19.09
CA ILE A 77 -19.18 2.18 20.05
C ILE A 77 -18.64 2.72 21.37
N ARG A 78 -17.55 2.13 21.88
CA ARG A 78 -16.92 2.58 23.14
C ARG A 78 -16.34 3.98 23.02
N GLU A 79 -15.73 4.32 21.88
CA GLU A 79 -15.23 5.66 21.59
C GLU A 79 -16.38 6.68 21.60
N LYS A 80 -17.50 6.38 20.94
CA LYS A 80 -18.71 7.23 20.95
C LYS A 80 -19.28 7.41 22.36
N GLU A 81 -19.23 6.39 23.22
CA GLU A 81 -19.67 6.51 24.61
C GLU A 81 -18.78 7.46 25.42
N ILE A 82 -17.46 7.36 25.24
CA ILE A 82 -16.49 8.24 25.92
C ILE A 82 -16.65 9.68 25.46
N GLU A 83 -16.77 9.90 24.15
CA GLU A 83 -17.00 11.22 23.56
C GLU A 83 -18.29 11.85 24.10
N LYS A 84 -19.38 11.06 24.17
CA LYS A 84 -20.63 11.52 24.76
C LYS A 84 -20.46 11.94 26.23
N ARG A 85 -19.79 11.12 27.05
CA ARG A 85 -19.54 11.46 28.47
C ARG A 85 -18.70 12.73 28.62
N TRP A 86 -17.76 12.97 27.71
CA TRP A 86 -16.96 14.19 27.70
C TRP A 86 -17.80 15.43 27.38
N GLN A 87 -18.69 15.34 26.39
CA GLN A 87 -19.65 16.40 26.06
C GLN A 87 -20.61 16.68 27.23
N ASP A 88 -21.16 15.63 27.86
CA ASP A 88 -22.04 15.75 29.03
C ASP A 88 -21.32 16.41 30.24
N PHE A 89 -20.02 16.18 30.39
CA PHE A 89 -19.21 16.81 31.43
C PHE A 89 -18.97 18.31 31.15
N GLU A 90 -18.66 18.67 29.91
CA GLU A 90 -18.41 20.07 29.53
C GLU A 90 -19.69 20.91 29.61
N THR A 91 -20.85 20.35 29.25
CA THR A 91 -22.16 21.03 29.40
C THR A 91 -22.49 21.29 30.87
N THR A 92 -22.32 20.29 31.75
CA THR A 92 -22.55 20.44 33.19
C THR A 92 -21.61 21.51 33.80
N ARG A 93 -20.34 21.53 33.39
CA ARG A 93 -19.35 22.50 33.87
C ARG A 93 -19.70 23.95 33.52
N LEU A 94 -20.27 24.17 32.33
CA LEU A 94 -20.70 25.50 31.89
C LEU A 94 -21.92 26.01 32.66
N GLU A 95 -22.87 25.13 33.00
CA GLU A 95 -24.06 25.48 33.78
C GLU A 95 -23.72 25.87 35.23
N ASP A 96 -22.79 25.16 35.88
CA ASP A 96 -22.32 25.51 37.23
C ASP A 96 -21.54 26.83 37.29
N SER A 97 -20.89 27.21 36.17
CA SER A 97 -20.16 28.48 36.05
C SER A 97 -21.09 29.67 35.79
N ALA A 98 -22.26 29.45 35.17
CA ALA A 98 -23.23 30.50 34.88
C ALA A 98 -24.09 30.90 36.10
N SER A 99 -24.26 30.00 37.08
CA SER A 99 -25.08 30.24 38.27
C SER A 99 -24.37 31.00 39.41
N ASN A 100 -23.04 31.15 39.33
CA ASN A 100 -22.22 31.76 40.37
C ASN A 100 -21.64 33.14 40.02
N ILE A 101 -22.19 33.87 39.03
CA ILE A 101 -21.78 35.27 38.80
C ILE A 101 -22.33 36.14 39.94
N PRO A 102 -21.50 36.66 40.87
CA PRO A 102 -21.96 37.64 41.84
C PRO A 102 -22.32 38.89 41.06
N ARG A 103 -23.52 39.39 41.28
CA ARG A 103 -24.08 40.59 40.64
C ARG A 103 -23.37 41.84 41.19
N GLU A 104 -22.07 42.00 40.96
CA GLU A 104 -21.32 43.16 41.42
C GLU A 104 -21.44 44.33 40.44
N THR A 105 -22.32 45.23 40.86
CA THR A 105 -22.25 46.69 40.82
C THR A 105 -21.06 47.29 40.06
N LYS A 106 -21.39 47.93 38.92
CA LYS A 106 -20.77 49.11 38.30
C LYS A 106 -19.55 49.68 39.05
N GLN A 107 -18.33 49.35 38.60
CA GLN A 107 -17.21 50.29 38.70
C GLN A 107 -16.38 50.29 37.41
N SER A 108 -16.58 51.38 36.66
CA SER A 108 -15.71 51.84 35.59
C SER A 108 -14.31 52.10 36.13
N ARG A 109 -13.32 51.34 35.65
CA ARG A 109 -11.94 51.83 35.59
C ARG A 109 -11.30 51.44 34.26
N ASN A 110 -11.00 52.50 33.52
CA ASN A 110 -10.14 52.53 32.34
C ASN A 110 -8.84 51.76 32.61
N PHE A 111 -8.57 50.74 31.80
CA PHE A 111 -7.23 50.17 31.69
C PHE A 111 -6.69 50.36 30.27
N THR A 112 -5.66 51.18 30.24
CA THR A 112 -4.81 51.59 29.13
C THR A 112 -4.09 50.38 28.53
N SER A 113 -4.20 50.22 27.21
CA SER A 113 -3.44 49.25 26.43
C SER A 113 -1.99 49.73 26.25
N HIS A 114 -1.06 49.08 26.95
CA HIS A 114 0.38 49.23 26.64
C HIS A 114 0.81 48.12 25.67
N SER A 115 1.08 48.55 24.44
CA SER A 115 1.81 47.80 23.41
C SER A 115 3.25 47.55 23.89
N VAL A 116 3.58 46.30 24.19
CA VAL A 116 4.97 45.87 24.41
C VAL A 116 5.51 45.28 23.12
N ARG A 117 6.24 46.16 22.44
CA ARG A 117 7.18 45.92 21.35
C ARG A 117 8.27 44.96 21.86
N SER A 118 8.31 43.73 21.34
CA SER A 118 9.42 42.79 21.56
C SER A 118 10.22 42.66 20.26
N ASN A 119 11.36 43.34 20.23
CA ASN A 119 12.47 43.08 19.32
C ASN A 119 13.34 42.00 19.96
N ASN A 120 13.50 40.85 19.30
CA ASN A 120 14.69 40.02 19.49
C ASN A 120 15.28 39.72 18.11
N SER A 121 16.34 40.47 17.84
CA SER A 121 17.36 40.24 16.81
C SER A 121 18.16 38.99 17.18
N TYR A 122 18.35 38.11 16.21
CA TYR A 122 19.56 37.29 16.10
C TYR A 122 19.87 37.18 14.60
N ASP A 123 20.85 37.98 14.19
CA ASP A 123 21.63 37.80 12.97
C ASP A 123 22.56 36.57 13.10
N GLU A 124 23.06 36.14 11.93
CA GLU A 124 24.07 35.11 11.68
C GLU A 124 23.60 33.67 11.45
N ILE A 125 23.01 33.46 10.26
CA ILE A 125 23.25 32.24 9.49
C ILE A 125 24.21 32.58 8.35
N PRO A 126 25.40 31.95 8.26
CA PRO A 126 26.27 32.13 7.12
C PRO A 126 25.63 31.47 5.90
N SER A 127 25.31 32.27 4.89
CA SER A 127 24.88 31.79 3.57
C SER A 127 25.98 30.92 2.94
N PRO A 128 25.72 29.64 2.61
CA PRO A 128 26.57 28.94 1.67
C PRO A 128 26.27 29.51 0.28
N LYS A 129 27.32 30.01 -0.35
CA LYS A 129 27.39 30.47 -1.74
C LYS A 129 26.59 29.53 -2.65
N VAL A 130 25.52 30.06 -3.23
CA VAL A 130 24.84 29.45 -4.38
C VAL A 130 25.80 29.57 -5.56
N SER A 131 26.52 28.49 -5.85
CA SER A 131 27.09 28.28 -7.19
C SER A 131 25.92 28.07 -8.15
N ILE A 132 25.48 29.18 -8.74
CA ILE A 132 24.59 29.24 -9.89
C ILE A 132 25.36 28.64 -11.07
N THR A 133 25.10 27.36 -11.35
CA THR A 133 25.47 26.58 -12.54
C THR A 133 24.51 25.40 -12.50
N HIS A 134 23.60 25.15 -13.44
CA HIS A 134 23.64 25.35 -14.88
C HIS A 134 22.18 25.29 -15.39
N PHE A 135 21.58 26.41 -15.80
CA PHE A 135 20.30 26.37 -16.51
C PHE A 135 20.56 25.84 -17.94
N HIS A 136 20.39 24.54 -18.16
CA HIS A 136 20.26 23.99 -19.51
C HIS A 136 18.78 24.02 -19.89
N PHE A 137 18.41 25.05 -20.64
CA PHE A 137 17.21 25.06 -21.45
C PHE A 137 17.46 24.13 -22.66
N CYS A 138 16.92 22.91 -22.65
CA CYS A 138 16.90 22.03 -23.81
C CYS A 138 15.49 21.96 -24.37
N ALA A 139 15.32 22.63 -25.52
CA ALA A 139 14.18 22.58 -26.39
C ALA A 139 14.14 21.24 -27.16
N SER A 140 13.74 20.17 -26.50
CA SER A 140 13.23 18.96 -27.17
C SER A 140 12.45 18.12 -26.17
N GLY A 141 11.13 18.16 -26.27
CA GLY A 141 10.22 17.50 -25.35
C GLY A 141 10.47 15.99 -25.25
N SER A 142 10.73 15.52 -24.04
CA SER A 142 10.05 14.36 -23.44
C SER A 142 10.52 14.24 -21.99
N LEU A 143 9.51 14.20 -21.12
CA LEU A 143 9.52 14.40 -19.68
C LEU A 143 10.00 13.13 -18.97
N GLU A 144 11.31 12.92 -18.80
CA GLU A 144 11.85 11.76 -18.05
C GLU A 144 12.96 12.09 -17.04
N VAL A 145 13.30 13.38 -16.83
CA VAL A 145 14.48 13.76 -16.00
C VAL A 145 14.13 14.59 -14.75
N VAL A 146 12.85 14.86 -14.47
CA VAL A 146 12.44 15.56 -13.23
C VAL A 146 12.31 14.59 -12.03
N ASP A 147 12.17 13.29 -12.29
CA ASP A 147 11.74 12.34 -11.25
C ASP A 147 12.84 11.92 -10.25
N LYS A 148 14.12 12.16 -10.55
CA LYS A 148 15.22 11.74 -9.66
C LYS A 148 15.80 12.84 -8.79
N GLU A 149 15.73 14.10 -9.22
CA GLU A 149 16.44 15.19 -8.52
C GLU A 149 15.54 15.90 -7.49
N ALA A 150 14.22 15.92 -7.69
CA ALA A 150 13.28 16.42 -6.68
C ALA A 150 13.15 15.42 -5.50
N THR A 151 13.14 14.11 -5.80
CA THR A 151 12.88 13.04 -4.82
C THR A 151 14.03 12.78 -3.83
N ASP A 152 15.22 13.34 -4.04
CA ASP A 152 16.34 13.30 -3.10
C ASP A 152 16.30 14.41 -2.04
N SER A 153 15.35 15.36 -2.15
CA SER A 153 15.18 16.46 -1.20
C SER A 153 14.57 16.02 0.15
N VAL A 154 13.88 14.87 0.18
CA VAL A 154 13.21 14.38 1.38
C VAL A 154 14.22 13.64 2.28
N PRO A 155 14.51 14.19 3.48
CA PRO A 155 15.46 13.56 4.41
C PRO A 155 14.89 12.27 4.99
N HIS A 156 15.77 11.32 5.32
CA HIS A 156 15.37 10.05 5.94
C HIS A 156 14.86 10.29 7.38
N PHE A 157 13.73 9.69 7.75
CA PHE A 157 13.12 9.84 9.07
C PHE A 157 13.09 8.52 9.83
N ASP A 158 13.81 8.47 10.94
CA ASP A 158 13.91 7.35 11.85
C ASP A 158 13.36 7.63 13.27
N GLY A 159 12.85 8.84 13.48
CA GLY A 159 12.31 9.31 14.75
C GLY A 159 13.32 10.01 15.67
N TYR A 160 14.61 10.07 15.30
CA TYR A 160 15.66 10.70 16.13
C TYR A 160 16.43 11.80 15.41
N ASN A 161 16.72 11.62 14.10
CA ASN A 161 17.65 12.51 13.40
C ASN A 161 17.05 13.84 12.95
N ILE A 162 15.75 13.90 12.66
CA ILE A 162 15.06 15.13 12.25
C ILE A 162 13.70 15.21 12.97
N PRO A 163 13.25 16.39 13.41
CA PRO A 163 11.92 16.53 14.00
C PRO A 163 10.81 16.18 12.99
N LEU A 164 9.73 15.55 13.45
CA LEU A 164 8.58 15.17 12.61
C LEU A 164 8.00 16.35 11.83
N ALA A 165 8.00 17.55 12.41
CA ALA A 165 7.53 18.77 11.76
C ALA A 165 8.37 19.16 10.54
N GLN A 166 9.69 18.99 10.59
CA GLN A 166 10.58 19.28 9.48
C GLN A 166 10.43 18.25 8.36
N PHE A 167 10.36 16.97 8.72
CA PHE A 167 10.09 15.89 7.77
C PHE A 167 8.74 16.12 7.05
N THR A 168 7.68 16.40 7.81
CA THR A 168 6.36 16.68 7.26
C THR A 168 6.36 17.87 6.30
N ARG A 169 7.12 18.93 6.62
CA ARG A 169 7.25 20.11 5.75
C ARG A 169 8.00 19.81 4.46
N ALA A 170 9.02 18.95 4.51
CA ALA A 170 9.73 18.47 3.32
C ALA A 170 8.82 17.63 2.42
N CYS A 171 8.07 16.68 3.00
CA CYS A 171 7.09 15.87 2.26
C CYS A 171 6.02 16.73 1.56
N ARG A 172 5.55 17.80 2.21
CA ARG A 172 4.57 18.73 1.61
C ARG A 172 5.15 19.51 0.43
N ARG A 173 6.36 20.04 0.57
CA ARG A 173 7.03 20.76 -0.53
C ARG A 173 7.22 19.86 -1.74
N GLU A 174 7.62 18.62 -1.51
CA GLU A 174 7.81 17.65 -2.58
C GLU A 174 6.49 17.31 -3.30
N ARG A 175 5.41 17.15 -2.53
CA ARG A 175 4.06 16.97 -3.08
C ARG A 175 3.61 18.16 -3.92
N ASP A 176 3.92 19.38 -3.50
CA ASP A 176 3.50 20.59 -4.21
C ASP A 176 4.28 20.80 -5.54
N ILE A 177 5.43 20.13 -5.71
CA ILE A 177 6.25 20.15 -6.93
C ILE A 177 5.88 19.00 -7.89
N ILE A 178 5.50 17.84 -7.35
CA ILE A 178 5.17 16.66 -8.13
C ILE A 178 3.74 16.77 -8.69
N PRO A 179 3.53 16.64 -10.01
CA PRO A 179 2.20 16.63 -10.59
C PRO A 179 1.38 15.41 -10.13
N ALA A 180 0.05 15.52 -10.13
CA ALA A 180 -0.85 14.48 -9.64
C ALA A 180 -0.63 13.07 -10.27
N SER A 181 -0.07 13.02 -11.48
CA SER A 181 0.32 11.75 -12.15
C SER A 181 1.46 11.01 -11.45
N GLY A 182 2.29 11.70 -10.66
CA GLY A 182 3.46 11.17 -9.94
C GLY A 182 3.21 10.81 -8.46
N GLU A 183 1.98 11.00 -7.94
CA GLU A 183 1.66 10.76 -6.53
C GLU A 183 1.96 9.34 -6.04
N ARG A 184 1.80 8.34 -6.93
CA ARG A 184 2.12 6.94 -6.61
C ARG A 184 3.62 6.73 -6.38
N ASN A 185 4.46 7.45 -7.12
CA ASN A 185 5.92 7.38 -6.97
C ASN A 185 6.38 8.12 -5.72
N LEU A 186 5.77 9.27 -5.42
CA LEU A 186 5.97 10.00 -4.17
C LEU A 186 5.61 9.13 -2.95
N THR A 187 4.48 8.44 -2.99
CA THR A 187 4.05 7.56 -1.89
C THR A 187 5.09 6.46 -1.63
N LYS A 188 5.58 5.80 -2.69
CA LYS A 188 6.65 4.77 -2.57
C LYS A 188 7.95 5.35 -2.02
N LEU A 189 8.35 6.54 -2.47
CA LEU A 189 9.54 7.23 -1.98
C LEU A 189 9.43 7.53 -0.48
N LEU A 190 8.31 8.11 -0.06
CA LEU A 190 8.07 8.46 1.34
C LEU A 190 8.07 7.21 2.23
N ILE A 191 7.49 6.10 1.77
CA ILE A 191 7.55 4.81 2.48
C ILE A 191 9.00 4.33 2.61
N ASN A 192 9.83 4.46 1.56
CA ASN A 192 11.23 4.08 1.61
C ASN A 192 12.09 5.01 2.50
N LYS A 193 11.71 6.28 2.63
CA LYS A 193 12.39 7.27 3.48
C LYS A 193 11.94 7.19 4.95
N LEU A 194 10.89 6.43 5.27
CA LEU A 194 10.46 6.11 6.62
C LEU A 194 11.14 4.84 7.13
N SER A 195 11.89 4.94 8.23
CA SER A 195 12.49 3.79 8.90
C SER A 195 11.46 3.01 9.73
N ARG A 196 11.67 1.69 9.93
CA ARG A 196 10.69 0.76 10.54
C ARG A 196 10.09 1.22 11.89
N ARG A 197 10.84 1.98 12.69
CA ARG A 197 10.37 2.52 13.98
C ARG A 197 9.50 3.77 13.84
N ALA A 198 9.72 4.57 12.79
CA ALA A 198 8.98 5.80 12.54
C ALA A 198 7.55 5.54 12.02
N TYR A 199 7.32 4.37 11.41
CA TYR A 199 6.01 3.97 10.86
C TYR A 199 4.87 4.01 11.89
N TYR A 200 5.18 3.70 13.16
CA TYR A 200 4.20 3.73 14.25
C TYR A 200 3.85 5.15 14.73
N VAL A 201 4.80 6.09 14.62
CA VAL A 201 4.61 7.48 15.06
C VAL A 201 3.88 8.29 13.99
N THR A 202 4.11 7.98 12.71
CA THR A 202 3.58 8.74 11.58
C THR A 202 2.31 8.17 10.96
N GLY A 203 1.85 6.98 11.38
CA GLY A 203 0.69 6.31 10.76
C GLY A 203 -0.60 7.14 10.75
N VAL A 204 -0.81 7.98 11.77
CA VAL A 204 -1.97 8.89 11.87
C VAL A 204 -1.77 10.13 10.99
N THR A 205 -0.56 10.70 10.95
CA THR A 205 -0.26 11.94 10.22
C THR A 205 -0.12 11.72 8.71
N PHE A 206 0.36 10.55 8.29
CA PHE A 206 0.59 10.24 6.87
C PHE A 206 -0.72 10.13 6.09
N ARG A 207 -1.76 9.55 6.71
CA ARG A 207 -3.11 9.49 6.13
C ARG A 207 -3.69 10.90 5.96
N THR A 208 -3.44 11.82 6.89
CA THR A 208 -3.84 13.23 6.79
C THR A 208 -3.03 14.03 5.75
N LEU A 209 -1.81 13.61 5.41
CA LEU A 209 -0.96 14.29 4.42
C LEU A 209 -1.26 13.86 2.97
N VAL A 210 -1.72 12.62 2.79
CA VAL A 210 -2.06 12.03 1.49
C VAL A 210 -3.57 12.12 1.19
N SER A 211 -4.42 12.32 2.20
CA SER A 211 -5.85 12.55 1.98
C SER A 211 -6.06 14.00 1.54
N VAL A 212 -6.37 14.17 0.26
CA VAL A 212 -6.97 15.40 -0.28
C VAL A 212 -8.25 15.67 0.53
N PRO A 213 -8.45 16.86 1.14
CA PRO A 213 -9.75 17.20 1.70
C PRO A 213 -10.77 17.20 0.55
N PRO A 214 -11.87 16.43 0.64
CA PRO A 214 -13.01 16.70 -0.21
C PRO A 214 -13.59 18.01 0.33
N ASP A 215 -13.24 19.12 -0.32
CA ASP A 215 -14.19 20.18 -0.64
C ASP A 215 -13.47 21.48 -0.99
N GLY A 216 -13.98 22.08 -2.05
CA GLY A 216 -13.98 23.51 -2.24
C GLY A 216 -14.42 23.89 -3.65
N PRO A 217 -15.09 25.02 -3.80
CA PRO A 217 -16.31 25.50 -3.15
C PRO A 217 -17.60 25.05 -3.85
#